data_AF-A0A7C1BUZ3-F1
#
_entry.id   AF-A0A7C1BUZ3-F1
#
_cell.length_a   1.000
_cell.length_b   1.000
_cell.length_c   1.000
_cell.angle_alpha   90.00
_cell.angle_beta   90.00
_cell.angle_gamma   90.00
#
_symmetry.space_group_name_H-M   'P 1'
#
loop_
_entity.id
_entity.type
_entity.pdbx_description
1 polymer ?
#
loop_
_entity_poly.entity_id
_entity_poly.type
_entity_poly.pdbx_seq_one_letter_code
_entity_poly.pdbx_strand_id
1 'polypeptide(L)'
;MDKFVVYGGKPLSGKVRISGAKNAVLPIMAASLLAPGSYRIRNAPHLRDTFTMLEVLRATGVTGEIEDNVLELDTTNCNNPFAPYELVKQMRASFYVLGPLLARFGEARVSLPGGCAWGPRPVDLHIKGMRLLGAEIELDKGYVVAKAKKLKG
;
A
#
# COMPACT_ATOMS: atom_id res chain seq x y z
N MET A 1 2.36 17.29 -21.11
CA MET A 1 3.44 16.54 -20.43
C MET A 1 4.41 17.54 -19.87
N ASP A 2 4.67 17.46 -18.59
CA ASP A 2 5.68 18.31 -17.95
C ASP A 2 7.07 17.83 -18.35
N LYS A 3 8.03 18.77 -18.41
CA LYS A 3 9.43 18.47 -18.73
C LYS A 3 10.35 19.23 -17.79
N PHE A 4 11.43 18.57 -17.38
CA PHE A 4 12.55 19.25 -16.72
C PHE A 4 13.53 19.75 -17.78
N VAL A 5 13.86 21.05 -17.76
CA VAL A 5 14.91 21.64 -18.60
C VAL A 5 16.05 22.07 -17.67
N VAL A 6 17.22 21.45 -17.82
CA VAL A 6 18.39 21.67 -16.96
C VAL A 6 19.51 22.29 -17.77
N TYR A 7 20.01 23.44 -17.33
CA TYR A 7 21.20 24.09 -17.88
C TYR A 7 22.41 23.76 -17.01
N GLY A 8 23.37 23.03 -17.58
CA GLY A 8 24.56 22.56 -16.87
C GLY A 8 25.60 23.65 -16.57
N GLY A 9 26.75 23.25 -16.04
CA GLY A 9 27.93 24.12 -15.86
C GLY A 9 28.04 24.81 -14.50
N LYS A 10 27.13 24.55 -13.55
CA LYS A 10 27.20 25.09 -12.18
C LYS A 10 27.38 23.98 -11.15
N PRO A 11 28.45 24.01 -10.32
CA PRO A 11 28.59 23.13 -9.17
C PRO A 11 27.44 23.35 -8.18
N LEU A 12 26.92 22.28 -7.58
CA LEU A 12 25.93 22.39 -6.51
C LEU A 12 26.63 22.74 -5.19
N SER A 13 26.12 23.76 -4.48
CA SER A 13 26.57 24.15 -3.15
C SER A 13 25.38 24.64 -2.32
N GLY A 14 25.26 24.18 -1.08
CA GLY A 14 24.16 24.54 -0.18
C GLY A 14 23.72 23.40 0.73
N LYS A 15 22.53 23.55 1.33
CA LYS A 15 21.90 22.55 2.19
C LYS A 15 20.50 22.21 1.65
N VAL A 16 20.11 20.95 1.73
CA VAL A 16 18.78 20.47 1.36
C VAL A 16 18.18 19.67 2.51
N ARG A 17 16.89 19.86 2.79
CA ARG A 17 16.15 19.04 3.75
C ARG A 17 15.60 17.82 3.01
N ILE A 18 15.84 16.63 3.58
CA ILE A 18 15.34 15.38 3.02
C ILE A 18 13.93 15.12 3.57
N SER A 19 13.01 14.77 2.67
CA SER A 19 11.64 14.37 3.00
C SER A 19 11.59 12.97 3.63
N GLY A 20 10.45 12.60 4.21
CA GLY A 20 10.24 11.24 4.72
C GLY A 20 10.39 10.15 3.66
N ALA A 21 10.69 8.94 4.13
CA ALA A 21 10.96 7.80 3.28
C ALA A 21 9.66 7.20 2.70
N LYS A 22 9.47 7.35 1.39
CA LYS A 22 8.34 6.75 0.65
C LYS A 22 8.17 5.25 0.94
N ASN A 23 9.25 4.48 0.86
CA ASN A 23 9.18 3.03 1.06
C ASN A 23 8.94 2.62 2.53
N ALA A 24 9.04 3.55 3.47
CA ALA A 24 8.62 3.33 4.86
C ALA A 24 7.15 3.71 5.08
N VAL A 25 6.69 4.83 4.51
CA VAL A 25 5.30 5.28 4.72
C VAL A 25 4.28 4.31 4.12
N LEU A 26 4.54 3.72 2.95
CA LEU A 26 3.59 2.83 2.28
C LEU A 26 3.20 1.60 3.10
N PRO A 27 4.13 0.80 3.67
CA PRO A 27 3.75 -0.29 4.57
C PRO A 27 3.16 0.19 5.90
N ILE A 28 3.55 1.36 6.42
CA ILE A 28 2.94 1.94 7.63
C ILE A 28 1.46 2.30 7.38
N MET A 29 1.15 2.86 6.21
CA MET A 29 -0.22 3.11 5.76
C MET A 29 -1.03 1.82 5.69
N ALA A 30 -0.48 0.74 5.10
CA ALA A 30 -1.17 -0.55 5.08
C ALA A 30 -1.37 -1.12 6.50
N ALA A 31 -0.40 -0.94 7.40
CA ALA A 31 -0.46 -1.44 8.76
C ALA A 31 -1.56 -0.77 9.61
N SER A 32 -2.03 0.44 9.26
CA SER A 32 -3.16 1.08 9.96
C SER A 32 -4.45 0.29 9.84
N LEU A 33 -4.55 -0.61 8.85
CA LEU A 33 -5.70 -1.51 8.70
C LEU A 33 -5.74 -2.58 9.80
N LEU A 34 -4.65 -2.90 10.48
CA LEU A 34 -4.58 -4.02 11.43
C LEU A 34 -5.57 -3.90 12.60
N ALA A 35 -5.85 -2.67 13.05
CA ALA A 35 -6.81 -2.40 14.11
C ALA A 35 -7.72 -1.22 13.71
N PRO A 36 -8.97 -1.17 14.21
CA PRO A 36 -9.81 0.01 14.06
C PRO A 36 -9.23 1.19 14.86
N GLY A 37 -9.18 2.38 14.26
CA GLY A 37 -8.85 3.60 14.98
C GLY A 37 -8.41 4.76 14.08
N SER A 38 -8.07 5.88 14.72
CA SER A 38 -7.50 7.05 14.07
C SER A 38 -5.98 7.05 14.20
N TYR A 39 -5.29 7.22 13.08
CA TYR A 39 -3.85 7.18 12.97
C TYR A 39 -3.32 8.48 12.39
N ARG A 40 -2.24 8.99 12.97
CA ARG A 40 -1.55 10.20 12.52
C ARG A 40 -0.10 9.89 12.20
N ILE A 41 0.24 9.89 10.91
CA ILE A 41 1.58 9.56 10.40
C ILE A 41 2.26 10.86 9.98
N ARG A 42 3.28 11.27 10.74
CA ARG A 42 4.07 12.48 10.46
C ARG A 42 5.20 12.20 9.47
N ASN A 43 5.67 13.25 8.80
CA ASN A 43 6.73 13.18 7.80
C ASN A 43 6.36 12.24 6.63
N ALA A 44 5.09 12.22 6.23
CA ALA A 44 4.61 11.52 5.05
C ALA A 44 4.91 12.37 3.79
N PRO A 45 5.73 11.89 2.84
CA PRO A 45 6.08 12.68 1.67
C PRO A 45 4.90 12.82 0.71
N HIS A 46 4.72 14.01 0.15
CA HIS A 46 3.69 14.34 -0.85
C HIS A 46 4.08 13.80 -2.23
N LEU A 47 3.84 12.50 -2.44
CA LEU A 47 4.21 11.78 -3.66
C LEU A 47 3.00 11.04 -4.22
N ARG A 48 2.99 10.85 -5.55
CA ARG A 48 1.94 10.09 -6.23
C ARG A 48 1.68 8.72 -5.60
N ASP A 49 2.72 7.99 -5.23
CA ASP A 49 2.62 6.69 -4.56
C ASP A 49 1.87 6.79 -3.21
N THR A 50 2.10 7.85 -2.42
CA THR A 50 1.40 8.10 -1.16
C THR A 50 -0.10 8.32 -1.41
N PHE A 51 -0.44 9.12 -2.42
CA PHE A 51 -1.84 9.33 -2.81
C PHE A 51 -2.48 8.04 -3.35
N THR A 52 -1.78 7.27 -4.18
CA THR A 52 -2.29 5.98 -4.68
C THR A 52 -2.55 5.00 -3.54
N MET A 53 -1.68 4.91 -2.53
CA MET A 53 -1.96 4.09 -1.35
C MET A 53 -3.17 4.59 -0.57
N LEU A 54 -3.33 5.91 -0.41
CA LEU A 54 -4.51 6.49 0.24
C LEU A 54 -5.80 6.11 -0.49
N GLU A 55 -5.81 6.14 -1.83
CA GLU A 55 -6.96 5.67 -2.62
C GLU A 55 -7.22 4.17 -2.45
N VAL A 56 -6.18 3.34 -2.35
CA VAL A 56 -6.32 1.90 -2.04
C VAL A 56 -6.98 1.70 -0.68
N LEU A 57 -6.56 2.44 0.35
CA LEU A 57 -7.18 2.39 1.67
C LEU A 57 -8.63 2.89 1.63
N ARG A 58 -8.91 3.96 0.88
CA ARG A 58 -10.28 4.47 0.70
C ARG A 58 -11.21 3.44 0.07
N ALA A 59 -10.71 2.63 -0.87
CA ALA A 59 -11.47 1.53 -1.45
C ALA A 59 -11.87 0.45 -0.42
N THR A 60 -11.15 0.34 0.70
CA THR A 60 -11.50 -0.59 1.79
C THR A 60 -12.43 0.01 2.84
N GLY A 61 -12.80 1.29 2.71
CA GLY A 61 -13.65 2.02 3.65
C GLY A 61 -12.89 2.89 4.66
N VAL A 62 -11.60 3.11 4.48
CA VAL A 62 -10.81 4.06 5.29
C VAL A 62 -11.08 5.49 4.83
N THR A 63 -11.26 6.42 5.77
CA THR A 63 -11.19 7.86 5.46
C THR A 63 -9.82 8.39 5.81
N GLY A 64 -9.39 9.45 5.13
CA GLY A 64 -8.10 10.05 5.43
C GLY A 64 -7.70 11.12 4.44
N GLU A 65 -6.72 11.91 4.84
CA GLU A 65 -6.21 13.06 4.10
C GLU A 65 -4.74 13.30 4.40
N ILE A 66 -4.07 14.02 3.51
CA ILE A 66 -2.67 14.39 3.69
C ILE A 66 -2.52 15.90 3.52
N GLU A 67 -2.04 16.55 4.58
CA GLU A 67 -1.80 17.98 4.65
C GLU A 67 -0.49 18.21 5.43
N ASP A 68 0.36 19.17 5.00
CA ASP A 68 1.60 19.53 5.71
C ASP A 68 2.54 18.35 6.08
N ASN A 69 2.70 17.39 5.17
CA ASN A 69 3.42 16.13 5.39
C ASN A 69 2.92 15.30 6.60
N VAL A 70 1.67 15.48 6.99
CA VAL A 70 0.95 14.67 7.98
C VAL A 70 -0.18 13.95 7.26
N LEU A 71 -0.20 12.63 7.41
CA LEU A 71 -1.27 11.79 6.91
C LEU A 71 -2.16 11.40 8.09
N GLU A 72 -3.45 11.72 7.99
CA GLU A 72 -4.47 11.34 8.96
C GLU A 72 -5.35 10.26 8.34
N LEU A 73 -5.56 9.15 9.05
CA LEU A 73 -6.34 8.00 8.61
C LEU A 73 -7.31 7.59 9.70
N ASP A 74 -8.56 7.29 9.35
CA ASP A 74 -9.52 6.63 10.23
C ASP A 74 -9.98 5.32 9.60
N THR A 75 -9.63 4.22 10.27
CA THR A 75 -9.96 2.85 9.83
C THR A 75 -11.11 2.24 10.61
N THR A 76 -11.79 3.00 11.47
CA THR A 76 -12.86 2.52 12.35
C THR A 76 -13.99 1.88 11.55
N ASN A 77 -14.38 2.50 10.44
CA ASN A 77 -15.49 2.05 9.57
C ASN A 77 -15.03 1.20 8.37
N CYS A 78 -13.76 0.79 8.34
CA CYS A 78 -13.25 -0.11 7.31
C CYS A 78 -14.01 -1.45 7.36
N ASN A 79 -14.76 -1.75 6.30
CA ASN A 79 -15.67 -2.90 6.23
C ASN A 79 -15.60 -3.65 4.89
N ASN A 80 -14.70 -3.25 3.99
CA ASN A 80 -14.58 -3.82 2.66
C ASN A 80 -13.15 -4.36 2.44
N PRO A 81 -12.87 -5.65 2.71
CA PRO A 81 -11.54 -6.23 2.54
C PRO A 81 -11.17 -6.50 1.07
N PHE A 82 -11.33 -5.48 0.20
CA PHE A 82 -11.17 -5.56 -1.24
C PHE A 82 -10.30 -4.43 -1.78
N ALA A 83 -9.25 -4.78 -2.52
CA ALA A 83 -8.39 -3.84 -3.23
C ALA A 83 -8.51 -4.04 -4.76
N PRO A 84 -9.11 -3.08 -5.48
CA PRO A 84 -9.48 -3.25 -6.89
C PRO A 84 -8.28 -3.18 -7.84
N TYR A 85 -8.38 -3.88 -8.96
CA TYR A 85 -7.36 -3.90 -10.04
C TYR A 85 -6.93 -2.50 -10.50
N GLU A 86 -7.88 -1.58 -10.68
CA GLU A 86 -7.61 -0.24 -11.19
C GLU A 86 -6.64 0.57 -10.33
N LEU A 87 -6.59 0.30 -9.01
CA LEU A 87 -5.66 0.94 -8.08
C LEU A 87 -4.37 0.13 -7.93
N VAL A 88 -4.47 -1.20 -7.84
CA VAL A 88 -3.29 -2.06 -7.66
C VAL A 88 -2.37 -2.07 -8.89
N LYS A 89 -2.94 -1.96 -10.11
CA LYS A 89 -2.13 -1.89 -11.33
C LYS A 89 -1.28 -0.61 -11.42
N GLN A 90 -1.68 0.46 -10.74
CA GLN A 90 -0.95 1.74 -10.74
C GLN A 90 0.31 1.67 -9.88
N MET A 91 0.27 0.91 -8.79
CA MET A 91 1.39 0.82 -7.87
C MET A 91 1.49 -0.58 -7.25
N ARG A 92 2.60 -1.27 -7.52
CA ARG A 92 2.81 -2.63 -7.00
C ARG A 92 2.82 -2.74 -5.48
N ALA A 93 3.23 -1.68 -4.78
CA ALA A 93 3.23 -1.63 -3.32
C ALA A 93 1.82 -1.69 -2.69
N SER A 94 0.77 -1.44 -3.47
CA SER A 94 -0.62 -1.60 -3.03
C SER A 94 -0.92 -3.02 -2.54
N PHE A 95 -0.13 -4.01 -2.96
CA PHE A 95 -0.25 -5.40 -2.50
C PHE A 95 0.02 -5.58 -0.99
N TYR A 96 0.65 -4.62 -0.32
CA TYR A 96 0.90 -4.68 1.13
C TYR A 96 -0.38 -4.78 1.97
N VAL A 97 -1.53 -4.33 1.46
CA VAL A 97 -2.81 -4.41 2.17
C VAL A 97 -3.32 -5.85 2.34
N LEU A 98 -2.82 -6.83 1.57
CA LEU A 98 -3.23 -8.23 1.68
C LEU A 98 -3.08 -8.77 3.11
N GLY A 99 -1.94 -8.53 3.75
CA GLY A 99 -1.66 -9.03 5.10
C GLY A 99 -2.59 -8.43 6.15
N PRO A 100 -2.63 -7.09 6.31
CA PRO A 100 -3.50 -6.43 7.27
C PRO A 100 -4.99 -6.72 7.07
N LEU A 101 -5.48 -6.75 5.82
CA LEU A 101 -6.88 -7.10 5.55
C LEU A 101 -7.19 -8.53 5.98
N LEU A 102 -6.35 -9.50 5.57
CA LEU A 102 -6.54 -10.90 5.94
C LEU A 102 -6.45 -11.11 7.45
N ALA A 103 -5.52 -10.46 8.12
CA ALA A 103 -5.34 -10.55 9.56
C ALA A 103 -6.53 -9.97 10.34
N ARG A 104 -7.10 -8.85 9.89
CA ARG A 104 -8.22 -8.18 10.56
C ARG A 104 -9.57 -8.83 10.26
N PHE A 105 -9.83 -9.14 9.00
CA PHE A 105 -11.17 -9.55 8.54
C PHE A 105 -11.31 -11.06 8.37
N GLY A 106 -10.21 -11.82 8.42
CA GLY A 106 -10.20 -13.25 8.11
C GLY A 106 -10.39 -13.55 6.63
N GLU A 107 -10.53 -12.52 5.79
CA GLU A 107 -10.56 -12.62 4.33
C GLU A 107 -9.96 -11.36 3.69
N ALA A 108 -9.46 -11.51 2.47
CA ALA A 108 -8.98 -10.41 1.66
C ALA A 108 -9.07 -10.77 0.18
N ARG A 109 -9.49 -9.81 -0.65
CA ARG A 109 -9.46 -9.92 -2.10
C ARG A 109 -8.63 -8.78 -2.68
N VAL A 110 -7.41 -9.09 -3.10
CA VAL A 110 -6.44 -8.10 -3.59
C VAL A 110 -6.01 -8.46 -5.00
N SER A 111 -6.07 -7.52 -5.94
CA SER A 111 -5.61 -7.78 -7.30
C SER A 111 -4.11 -8.10 -7.35
N LEU A 112 -3.70 -8.95 -8.28
CA LEU A 112 -2.28 -9.18 -8.54
C LEU A 112 -1.64 -7.92 -9.14
N PRO A 113 -0.45 -7.52 -8.68
CA PRO A 113 0.27 -6.44 -9.33
C PRO A 113 0.66 -6.85 -10.74
N GLY A 114 0.46 -5.94 -11.70
CA GLY A 114 0.83 -6.16 -13.10
C GLY A 114 2.34 -6.22 -13.33
N GLY A 115 2.71 -6.24 -14.61
CA GLY A 115 4.11 -6.20 -15.06
C GLY A 115 4.86 -4.98 -14.56
N CYS A 116 6.17 -5.11 -14.37
CA CYS A 116 7.05 -4.04 -13.93
C CYS A 116 8.13 -3.82 -14.99
N ALA A 117 8.41 -2.56 -15.35
CA ALA A 117 9.45 -2.22 -16.32
C ALA A 117 10.86 -2.65 -15.88
N TRP A 118 11.04 -3.00 -14.61
CA TRP A 118 12.32 -3.36 -14.00
C TRP A 118 12.59 -4.88 -14.04
N GLY A 119 11.66 -5.65 -14.62
CA GLY A 119 11.73 -7.11 -14.72
C GLY A 119 10.64 -7.85 -13.92
N PRO A 120 10.68 -9.19 -13.91
CA PRO A 120 9.70 -10.00 -13.21
C PRO A 120 9.84 -9.82 -11.70
N ARG A 121 8.72 -9.50 -11.05
CA ARG A 121 8.63 -9.34 -9.60
C ARG A 121 7.41 -10.14 -9.13
N PRO A 122 7.52 -11.46 -8.92
CA PRO A 122 6.40 -12.24 -8.44
C PRO A 122 6.05 -11.89 -6.98
N VAL A 123 4.86 -12.29 -6.54
CA VAL A 123 4.39 -12.16 -5.15
C VAL A 123 4.20 -13.52 -4.49
N ASP A 124 4.82 -14.56 -5.07
CA ASP A 124 4.77 -15.95 -4.62
C ASP A 124 5.24 -16.11 -3.17
N LEU A 125 6.24 -15.36 -2.73
CA LEU A 125 6.70 -15.38 -1.33
C LEU A 125 5.65 -14.83 -0.35
N HIS A 126 4.88 -13.81 -0.75
CA HIS A 126 3.76 -13.32 0.06
C HIS A 126 2.69 -14.41 0.18
N ILE A 127 2.32 -15.04 -0.93
CA ILE A 127 1.32 -16.11 -0.98
C ILE A 127 1.78 -17.32 -0.14
N LYS A 128 3.03 -17.74 -0.31
CA LYS A 128 3.64 -18.84 0.45
C LYS A 128 3.64 -18.54 1.93
N GLY A 129 4.07 -17.34 2.33
CA GLY A 129 4.07 -16.91 3.73
C GLY A 129 2.68 -16.97 4.35
N MET A 130 1.67 -16.42 3.67
CA MET A 130 0.29 -16.45 4.17
C MET A 130 -0.27 -17.88 4.27
N ARG A 131 0.04 -18.76 3.32
CA ARG A 131 -0.32 -20.19 3.40
C ARG A 131 0.32 -20.89 4.59
N LEU A 132 1.59 -20.61 4.87
CA LEU A 132 2.29 -21.15 6.05
C LEU A 132 1.65 -20.66 7.37
N LEU A 133 1.09 -19.45 7.36
CA LEU A 133 0.31 -18.90 8.48
C LEU A 133 -1.13 -19.46 8.55
N GLY A 134 -1.51 -20.39 7.67
CA GLY A 134 -2.82 -21.05 7.68
C GLY A 134 -3.90 -20.38 6.81
N ALA A 135 -3.51 -19.53 5.86
CA ALA A 135 -4.45 -18.98 4.88
C ALA A 135 -4.69 -19.94 3.70
N GLU A 136 -5.96 -20.10 3.34
CA GLU A 136 -6.38 -20.66 2.06
C GLU A 136 -6.33 -19.54 1.01
N ILE A 137 -5.59 -19.77 -0.08
CA ILE A 137 -5.40 -18.75 -1.13
C ILE A 137 -5.67 -19.35 -2.49
N GLU A 138 -6.61 -18.73 -3.20
CA GLU A 138 -6.98 -19.01 -4.58
C GLU A 138 -6.67 -17.82 -5.49
N LEU A 139 -6.36 -18.11 -6.75
CA LEU A 139 -6.21 -17.10 -7.79
C LEU A 139 -7.46 -17.11 -8.67
N ASP A 140 -8.28 -16.06 -8.57
CA ASP A 140 -9.52 -15.91 -9.36
C ASP A 140 -9.44 -14.64 -10.21
N LYS A 141 -9.46 -14.79 -11.54
CA LYS A 141 -9.52 -13.68 -12.52
C LYS A 141 -8.51 -12.54 -12.24
N GLY A 142 -7.28 -12.90 -11.87
CA GLY A 142 -6.22 -11.92 -11.56
C GLY A 142 -6.29 -11.32 -10.14
N TYR A 143 -7.09 -11.89 -9.25
CA TYR A 143 -7.13 -11.57 -7.83
C TYR A 143 -6.55 -12.70 -6.99
N VAL A 144 -5.87 -12.32 -5.92
CA VAL A 144 -5.59 -13.17 -4.77
C VAL A 144 -6.81 -13.11 -3.85
N VAL A 145 -7.51 -14.22 -3.74
CA VAL A 145 -8.62 -14.42 -2.81
C VAL A 145 -8.09 -15.24 -1.65
N ALA A 146 -7.90 -14.60 -0.50
CA ALA A 146 -7.35 -15.20 0.70
C ALA A 146 -8.42 -15.30 1.79
N LYS A 147 -8.47 -16.44 2.48
CA LYS A 147 -9.33 -16.68 3.65
C LYS A 147 -8.53 -17.37 4.75
N ALA A 148 -8.76 -16.97 6.00
CA ALA A 148 -8.15 -17.58 7.17
C ALA A 148 -9.07 -17.38 8.38
N LYS A 149 -9.47 -18.47 9.06
CA LYS A 149 -10.22 -18.37 10.33
C LYS A 149 -9.40 -17.65 11.41
N LYS A 150 -8.10 -17.94 11.45
CA LYS A 150 -7.11 -17.30 12.32
C LYS A 150 -5.73 -17.59 11.74
N LEU A 151 -4.96 -16.55 11.45
CA LEU A 151 -3.54 -16.71 11.09
C LEU A 151 -2.76 -17.21 12.32
N LYS A 152 -1.86 -18.18 12.11
CA LYS A 152 -1.02 -18.80 13.14
C LYS A 152 0.43 -18.51 12.81
N GLY A 153 1.09 -17.71 13.65
CA GLY A 153 2.52 -17.39 13.57
C GLY A 153 3.19 -17.59 14.91
#